data_AF-A0AAV7RY81-F1
#
_entry.id   AF-A0AAV7RY81-F1
#
_cell.length_a   1.000
_cell.length_b   1.000
_cell.length_c   1.000
_cell.angle_alpha   90.00
_cell.angle_beta   90.00
_cell.angle_gamma   90.00
#
_symmetry.space_group_name_H-M   'P 1'
#
loop_
_entity.id
_entity.type
_entity.pdbx_description
1 polymer ?
#
loop_
_entity_poly.entity_id
_entity_poly.type
_entity_poly.pdbx_seq_one_letter_code
_entity_poly.pdbx_strand_id
1 'polypeptide(L)'
;MTVVASPCDSRPSRPVSGDPDLRRSYNPANRGAKDTWDPATTLSEGDPTLQDVLLAISASRVTLEGKIDALASDLMVLMDDHRRLAEKVTTTDKQLEELRPEIKDNTNMT
;
A
#
# COMPACT_ATOMS: atom_id res chain seq x y z
N MET A 1 33.24 -25.96 -15.69
CA MET A 1 33.12 -25.47 -14.31
C MET A 1 32.04 -24.42 -14.27
N THR A 2 30.84 -24.84 -13.88
CA THR A 2 29.64 -24.02 -13.68
C THR A 2 29.61 -23.57 -12.23
N VAL A 3 29.56 -22.26 -12.00
CA VAL A 3 29.21 -21.71 -10.67
C VAL A 3 27.76 -21.29 -10.75
N VAL A 4 26.93 -22.05 -10.06
CA VAL A 4 25.51 -21.79 -9.80
C VAL A 4 25.43 -20.67 -8.77
N ALA A 5 24.61 -19.65 -9.04
CA ALA A 5 24.09 -18.78 -7.99
C ALA A 5 22.67 -18.31 -8.34
N SER A 6 21.72 -18.86 -7.59
CA SER A 6 20.36 -18.38 -7.32
C SER A 6 20.05 -18.91 -5.90
N PRO A 7 19.26 -18.27 -5.01
CA PRO A 7 18.18 -17.31 -5.30
C PRO A 7 18.09 -16.09 -4.34
N CYS A 8 17.15 -15.18 -4.65
CA CYS A 8 16.41 -14.28 -3.75
C CYS A 8 17.17 -13.47 -2.68
N ASP A 9 17.23 -12.14 -2.85
CA ASP A 9 16.93 -11.23 -1.73
C ASP A 9 16.39 -9.88 -2.21
N SER A 10 15.08 -9.74 -2.14
CA SER A 10 14.36 -8.49 -2.34
C SER A 10 14.38 -7.69 -1.04
N ARG A 11 15.06 -6.54 -0.99
CA ARG A 11 14.76 -5.54 0.05
C ARG A 11 15.03 -4.11 -0.42
N PRO A 12 14.02 -3.22 -0.43
CA PRO A 12 14.23 -1.81 -0.70
C PRO A 12 14.94 -1.16 0.49
N SER A 13 15.93 -0.31 0.20
CA SER A 13 16.68 0.45 1.19
C SER A 13 15.74 1.35 2.02
N ARG A 14 15.63 1.08 3.33
CA ARG A 14 15.08 2.03 4.32
C ARG A 14 16.20 2.96 4.80
N PRO A 15 15.97 4.27 4.92
CA PRO A 15 16.82 5.10 5.76
C PRO A 15 16.53 4.82 7.24
N VAL A 16 17.61 4.61 7.99
CA VAL A 16 17.63 4.30 9.43
C VAL A 16 17.29 5.55 10.24
N SER A 17 16.36 5.37 11.18
CA SER A 17 16.06 6.29 12.28
C SER A 17 16.87 5.89 13.53
N GLY A 18 17.33 6.88 14.30
CA GLY A 18 17.98 6.77 15.63
C GLY A 18 19.42 7.31 15.60
N ASP A 19 19.89 8.23 16.45
CA ASP A 19 19.38 8.76 17.72
C ASP A 19 20.07 10.12 18.04
N PRO A 20 19.52 10.97 18.91
CA PRO A 20 19.99 12.32 19.21
C PRO A 20 20.78 12.36 20.53
N ASP A 21 22.09 12.56 20.48
CA ASP A 21 22.80 13.28 21.54
C ASP A 21 24.22 13.64 21.07
N LEU A 22 24.79 14.68 21.68
CA LEU A 22 26.18 15.12 21.56
C LEU A 22 26.50 16.05 20.37
N ARG A 23 26.21 17.36 20.53
CA ARG A 23 27.24 18.32 21.01
C ARG A 23 26.84 19.79 20.84
N ARG A 24 26.59 20.42 21.99
CA ARG A 24 27.23 21.66 22.45
C ARG A 24 27.37 22.81 21.43
N SER A 25 26.47 23.78 21.57
CA SER A 25 26.89 25.17 21.79
C SER A 25 25.89 25.86 22.70
N TYR A 26 25.90 25.47 23.98
CA TYR A 26 25.32 26.27 25.04
C TYR A 26 26.29 27.42 25.30
N ASN A 27 25.93 28.65 24.93
CA ASN A 27 26.67 29.85 25.30
C ASN A 27 25.93 30.55 26.45
N PRO A 28 26.32 30.35 27.73
CA PRO A 28 25.62 30.92 28.87
C PRO A 28 25.97 32.41 29.14
N ALA A 29 26.61 33.09 28.18
CA ALA A 29 27.09 34.46 28.34
C ALA A 29 26.08 35.56 27.95
N ASN A 30 24.92 35.25 27.36
CA ASN A 30 23.92 36.28 27.03
C ASN A 30 22.75 36.29 28.02
N ARG A 31 23.08 36.44 29.30
CA ARG A 31 22.10 36.69 30.37
C ARG A 31 21.82 38.20 30.39
N GLY A 32 20.99 38.68 29.47
CA GLY A 32 20.78 40.12 29.33
C GLY A 32 19.86 40.58 28.22
N ALA A 33 18.79 39.86 27.90
CA ALA A 33 17.65 40.45 27.20
C ALA A 33 16.37 39.87 27.80
N LYS A 34 15.64 40.74 28.47
CA LYS A 34 14.34 40.47 29.07
C LYS A 34 13.33 40.54 27.92
N ASP A 35 13.39 39.57 27.02
CA ASP A 35 12.43 39.48 25.91
C ASP A 35 11.17 38.82 26.48
N THR A 36 10.27 39.69 26.91
CA THR A 36 8.85 39.40 27.12
C THR A 36 8.36 38.50 25.99
N TRP A 37 7.95 37.28 26.34
CA TRP A 37 7.10 36.46 25.49
C TRP A 37 5.78 37.23 25.31
N ASP A 38 5.68 38.00 24.24
CA ASP A 38 4.42 38.53 23.75
C ASP A 38 3.77 37.45 22.88
N PRO A 39 2.66 36.82 23.32
CA PRO A 39 1.99 35.79 22.54
C PRO A 39 1.31 36.33 21.26
N ALA A 40 1.35 37.65 21.02
CA ALA A 40 0.65 38.27 19.89
C ALA A 40 1.50 38.43 18.62
N THR A 41 2.80 38.15 18.62
CA THR A 41 3.68 38.40 17.46
C THR A 41 4.56 37.20 17.12
N THR A 42 3.96 36.23 16.42
CA THR A 42 4.55 35.49 15.26
C THR A 42 3.61 34.34 14.87
N LEU A 43 2.42 34.68 14.36
CA LEU A 43 1.89 33.85 13.27
C LEU A 43 2.72 34.25 12.05
N SER A 44 3.75 33.48 11.75
CA SER A 44 4.49 33.65 10.50
C SER A 44 3.48 33.57 9.35
N GLU A 45 3.50 34.54 8.44
CA GLU A 45 2.85 34.37 7.13
C GLU A 45 3.45 33.11 6.48
N GLY A 46 2.75 31.99 6.57
CA GLY A 46 3.25 30.69 6.11
C GLY A 46 2.83 29.50 6.96
N ASP A 47 2.44 29.69 8.23
CA ASP A 47 1.98 28.56 9.05
C ASP A 47 0.49 28.28 8.79
N PRO A 48 0.13 27.02 8.44
CA PRO A 48 -1.26 26.66 8.19
C PRO A 48 -2.07 26.87 9.45
N THR A 49 -3.23 27.52 9.31
CA THR A 49 -4.16 27.65 10.43
C THR A 49 -4.77 26.29 10.76
N LEU A 50 -5.31 26.15 11.97
CA LEU A 50 -6.11 24.96 12.32
C LEU A 50 -7.27 24.74 11.34
N GLN A 51 -7.83 25.81 10.78
CA GLN A 51 -8.90 25.73 9.79
C GLN A 51 -8.40 25.14 8.46
N ASP A 52 -7.20 25.53 8.02
CA ASP A 52 -6.57 24.97 6.81
C ASP A 52 -6.28 23.46 6.98
N VAL A 53 -5.82 23.07 8.17
CA VAL A 53 -5.58 21.66 8.51
C VAL A 53 -6.89 20.86 8.50
N LEU A 54 -7.95 21.39 9.10
CA LEU A 54 -9.26 20.73 9.10
C LEU A 54 -9.84 20.59 7.68
N LEU A 55 -9.68 21.59 6.84
CA LEU A 55 -10.07 21.53 5.44
C LEU A 55 -9.29 20.45 4.70
N ALA A 56 -7.96 20.40 4.87
CA ALA A 56 -7.11 19.37 4.26
C ALA A 56 -7.49 17.95 4.72
N ILE A 57 -7.79 17.77 6.01
CA ILE A 57 -8.25 16.48 6.56
C ILE A 57 -9.59 16.09 5.95
N SER A 58 -10.55 17.02 5.86
CA SER A 58 -11.88 16.73 5.29
C SER A 58 -11.80 16.36 3.80
N ALA A 59 -10.98 17.07 3.02
CA ALA A 59 -10.74 16.75 1.61
C ALA A 59 -10.05 15.39 1.43
N SER A 60 -9.07 15.08 2.30
CA SER A 60 -8.40 13.78 2.30
C SER A 60 -9.36 12.65 2.63
N ARG A 61 -10.29 12.87 3.56
CA ARG A 61 -11.33 11.90 3.92
C ARG A 61 -12.24 11.57 2.73
N VAL A 62 -12.78 12.58 2.04
CA VAL A 62 -13.64 12.38 0.86
C VAL A 62 -12.89 11.59 -0.23
N THR A 63 -11.61 11.91 -0.43
CA THR A 63 -10.76 11.21 -1.38
C THR A 63 -10.55 9.74 -0.99
N LEU A 64 -10.35 9.46 0.30
CA LEU A 64 -10.20 8.10 0.82
C LEU A 64 -11.49 7.31 0.69
N GLU A 65 -12.64 7.91 1.01
CA GLU A 65 -13.96 7.29 0.83
C GLU A 65 -14.17 6.88 -0.63
N GLY A 66 -13.88 7.77 -1.58
CA GLY A 66 -13.97 7.43 -3.02
C GLY A 66 -13.01 6.32 -3.46
N LYS A 67 -11.81 6.24 -2.89
CA LYS A 67 -10.87 5.14 -3.17
C LYS A 67 -11.37 3.81 -2.59
N ILE A 68 -12.00 3.83 -1.42
CA ILE A 68 -12.60 2.64 -0.81
C ILE A 68 -13.75 2.13 -1.69
N ASP A 69 -14.61 3.02 -2.17
CA ASP A 69 -15.73 2.64 -3.05
C ASP A 69 -15.23 2.04 -4.37
N ALA A 70 -14.19 2.63 -4.97
CA ALA A 70 -13.56 2.07 -6.16
C ALA A 70 -12.98 0.67 -5.92
N LEU A 71 -12.24 0.48 -4.83
CA LEU A 71 -11.69 -0.83 -4.45
C LEU A 71 -12.79 -1.87 -4.19
N ALA A 72 -13.90 -1.46 -3.56
CA ALA A 72 -15.05 -2.34 -3.35
C ALA A 72 -15.68 -2.77 -4.68
N SER A 73 -15.78 -1.86 -5.64
CA SER A 73 -16.26 -2.16 -7.00
C SER A 73 -15.34 -3.15 -7.72
N ASP A 74 -14.03 -2.91 -7.71
CA ASP A 74 -13.04 -3.80 -8.32
C ASP A 74 -13.07 -5.20 -7.70
N LEU A 75 -13.23 -5.29 -6.37
CA LEU A 75 -13.34 -6.57 -5.67
C LEU A 75 -14.59 -7.36 -6.08
N MET A 76 -15.73 -6.69 -6.27
CA MET A 76 -16.94 -7.35 -6.78
C MET A 76 -16.74 -7.92 -8.19
N VAL A 77 -16.10 -7.15 -9.09
CA VAL A 77 -15.78 -7.62 -10.44
C VAL A 77 -14.88 -8.84 -10.40
N LEU A 78 -13.82 -8.81 -9.58
CA LEU A 78 -12.90 -9.93 -9.43
C LEU A 78 -13.59 -11.18 -8.89
N MET A 79 -14.51 -11.02 -7.92
CA MET A 79 -15.30 -12.14 -7.38
C MET A 79 -16.22 -12.75 -8.44
N ASP A 80 -16.85 -11.93 -9.28
CA ASP A 80 -17.70 -12.40 -10.38
C ASP A 80 -16.89 -13.16 -11.45
N ASP A 81 -15.70 -12.66 -11.79
CA ASP A 81 -14.79 -13.33 -12.71
C ASP A 81 -14.28 -14.66 -12.13
N HIS A 82 -13.96 -14.70 -10.84
CA HIS A 82 -13.57 -15.94 -10.16
C HIS A 82 -14.70 -16.97 -10.19
N ARG A 83 -15.95 -16.55 -9.94
CA ARG A 83 -17.13 -17.41 -10.02
C ARG A 83 -17.32 -17.98 -11.44
N ARG A 84 -17.24 -17.12 -12.46
CA ARG A 84 -17.33 -17.55 -13.88
C ARG A 84 -16.21 -18.52 -14.24
N LEU A 85 -15.01 -18.32 -13.72
CA LEU A 85 -13.89 -19.23 -13.97
C LEU A 85 -14.13 -20.59 -13.30
N ALA A 86 -14.65 -20.62 -12.07
CA ALA A 86 -15.02 -21.87 -11.40
C ALA A 86 -16.13 -22.63 -12.15
N GLU A 87 -17.13 -21.93 -12.67
CA GLU A 87 -18.17 -22.51 -13.54
C GLU A 87 -17.58 -23.12 -14.81
N LYS A 88 -16.59 -22.46 -15.43
CA LYS A 88 -15.89 -22.99 -16.60
C LYS A 88 -15.07 -24.24 -16.27
N VAL A 89 -14.30 -24.22 -15.17
CA VAL A 89 -13.49 -25.38 -14.75
C VAL A 89 -14.37 -26.60 -14.50
N THR A 90 -15.48 -26.43 -13.76
CA THR A 90 -16.42 -27.53 -13.51
C THR A 90 -17.05 -28.07 -14.79
N THR A 91 -17.34 -27.18 -15.76
CA THR A 91 -17.85 -27.60 -17.07
C THR A 91 -16.80 -28.38 -17.86
N THR A 92 -15.56 -27.91 -17.91
CA THR A 92 -14.46 -28.61 -18.59
C THR A 92 -14.13 -29.95 -17.96
N ASP A 93 -14.17 -30.05 -16.63
CA ASP A 93 -13.98 -31.31 -15.91
C ASP A 93 -15.07 -32.33 -16.28
N LYS A 94 -16.32 -31.88 -16.38
CA LYS A 94 -17.43 -32.73 -16.82
C LYS A 94 -17.22 -33.22 -18.27
N GLN A 95 -16.82 -32.33 -19.17
CA GLN A 95 -16.52 -32.70 -20.57
C GLN A 95 -15.38 -33.71 -20.66
N LEU A 96 -14.34 -33.58 -19.83
CA LEU A 96 -13.26 -34.56 -19.76
C LEU A 96 -13.74 -35.94 -19.31
N GLU A 97 -14.62 -36.00 -18.30
CA GLU A 97 -15.18 -37.28 -17.86
C GLU A 97 -16.10 -37.93 -18.90
N GLU A 98 -16.82 -37.14 -19.70
CA GLU A 98 -17.63 -37.62 -20.82
C GLU A 98 -16.76 -38.16 -21.98
N LEU A 99 -15.62 -37.53 -22.27
CA LEU A 99 -14.69 -37.96 -23.34
C LEU A 99 -13.75 -39.08 -22.92
N ARG A 100 -13.51 -39.28 -21.61
CA ARG A 100 -12.66 -40.34 -21.06
C ARG A 100 -13.01 -41.75 -21.58
N PRO A 101 -14.28 -42.20 -21.59
CA PRO A 101 -14.63 -43.52 -22.14
C PRO A 101 -14.45 -43.61 -23.66
N GLU A 102 -14.78 -42.56 -24.41
CA GLU A 102 -14.68 -42.54 -25.88
C GLU A 102 -13.23 -42.72 -26.36
N ILE A 103 -12.27 -42.13 -25.64
CA ILE A 103 -10.84 -42.32 -25.91
C ILE A 103 -10.42 -43.76 -25.61
N LYS A 104 -10.90 -44.34 -24.50
CA LYS A 104 -10.55 -45.71 -24.07
C LYS A 104 -11.03 -46.77 -25.06
N ASP A 105 -12.24 -46.59 -25.60
CA ASP A 105 -12.82 -47.50 -26.58
C ASP A 105 -12.08 -47.45 -27.93
N ASN A 106 -11.66 -46.27 -28.37
CA ASN A 106 -10.87 -46.10 -29.60
C ASN A 106 -9.45 -46.69 -29.50
N THR A 107 -8.79 -46.62 -28.34
CA THR A 107 -7.46 -47.23 -28.14
C THR A 107 -7.46 -48.75 -28.07
N ASN A 108 -8.58 -49.39 -27.76
CA ASN A 108 -8.70 -50.85 -27.71
C ASN A 108 -9.02 -51.48 -29.09
N MET A 109 -9.28 -50.66 -30.12
CA MET A 109 -9.60 -51.13 -31.48
C MET A 109 -8.41 -51.06 -32.46
N THR A 110 -7.26 -50.52 -32.04
CA THR A 110 -5.98 -50.53 -32.78
C THR A 110 -5.00 -51.51 -32.17
#